data_AF-A0A1E7FVF1-F1
#
_entry.id   AF-A0A1E7FVF1-F1
#
_cell.length_a   1.000
_cell.length_b   1.000
_cell.length_c   1.000
_cell.angle_alpha   90.00
_cell.angle_beta   90.00
_cell.angle_gamma   90.00
#
_symmetry.space_group_name_H-M   'P 1'
#
loop_
_entity.id
_entity.type
_entity.pdbx_description
1 polymer ?
#
loop_
_entity_poly.entity_id
_entity_poly.type
_entity_poly.pdbx_seq_one_letter_code
_entity_poly.pdbx_strand_id
1 'polypeptide(L)'
;NDEGLDVRAMAHFARRHVWENLRTRPLRVCLLIAGMMWVDDEGLYQPHLYWLDEYGSLQKIQYGAHGHGANFLLSILDQSYRPDLTRAEAVRLMEECFKQLRSRYVV
;
A
#
# COMPACT_ATOMS: atom_id res chain seq x y z
N ASN A 1 -7.93 4.43 -25.88
CA ASN A 1 -6.50 4.66 -25.64
C ASN A 1 -6.35 5.74 -24.59
N ASP A 2 -6.57 5.39 -23.32
CA ASP A 2 -6.29 6.30 -22.21
C ASP A 2 -4.77 6.33 -22.01
N GLU A 3 -4.11 7.33 -22.56
CA GLU A 3 -2.70 7.68 -22.27
C GLU A 3 -2.58 8.33 -20.87
N GLY A 4 -3.22 7.74 -19.87
CA GLY A 4 -3.16 8.14 -18.47
C GLY A 4 -1.95 7.54 -17.76
N LEU A 5 -1.45 8.23 -16.74
CA LEU A 5 -0.36 7.73 -15.90
C LEU A 5 -0.90 6.60 -15.01
N ASP A 6 -0.58 5.37 -15.37
CA ASP A 6 -1.01 4.19 -14.61
C ASP A 6 -0.34 4.14 -13.22
N VAL A 7 -1.01 3.51 -12.24
CA VAL A 7 -0.53 3.35 -10.87
C VAL A 7 0.84 2.68 -10.81
N ARG A 8 1.13 1.74 -11.72
CA ARG A 8 2.46 1.14 -11.82
C ARG A 8 3.50 2.18 -12.22
N ALA A 9 3.19 3.02 -13.20
CA ALA A 9 4.06 4.10 -13.63
C ALA A 9 4.29 5.11 -12.49
N MET A 10 3.23 5.48 -11.75
CA MET A 10 3.33 6.34 -10.56
C MET A 10 4.24 5.73 -9.48
N ALA A 11 4.11 4.43 -9.22
CA ALA A 11 4.91 3.72 -8.23
C ALA A 11 6.40 3.72 -8.60
N HIS A 12 6.73 3.46 -9.87
CA HIS A 12 8.10 3.53 -10.36
C HIS A 12 8.66 4.95 -10.40
N PHE A 13 7.82 5.95 -10.71
CA PHE A 13 8.18 7.35 -10.65
C PHE A 13 8.55 7.79 -9.22
N ALA A 14 7.70 7.48 -8.25
CA ALA A 14 7.96 7.79 -6.84
C ALA A 14 9.25 7.09 -6.35
N ARG A 15 9.41 5.80 -6.66
CA ARG A 15 10.62 5.03 -6.34
C ARG A 15 11.88 5.68 -6.91
N ARG A 16 11.83 6.12 -8.17
CA ARG A 16 12.95 6.79 -8.83
C ARG A 16 13.35 8.05 -8.07
N HIS A 17 12.39 8.85 -7.64
CA HIS A 17 12.66 10.06 -6.86
C HIS A 17 13.31 9.76 -5.51
N VAL A 18 12.85 8.71 -4.80
CA VAL A 18 13.49 8.26 -3.55
C VAL A 18 14.94 7.85 -3.80
N TRP A 19 15.18 7.05 -4.85
CA TRP A 19 16.51 6.56 -5.19
C TRP A 19 17.47 7.67 -5.63
N GLU A 20 17.02 8.61 -6.46
CA GLU A 20 17.83 9.74 -6.96
C GLU A 20 18.28 10.65 -5.81
N ASN A 21 17.43 10.82 -4.80
CA ASN A 21 17.71 11.67 -3.64
C ASN A 21 18.43 10.92 -2.51
N LEU A 22 18.57 9.59 -2.59
CA LEU A 22 19.10 8.76 -1.50
C LEU A 22 20.53 9.13 -1.05
N ARG A 23 21.36 9.66 -1.96
CA ARG A 23 22.77 10.01 -1.68
C ARG A 23 23.01 11.51 -1.50
N THR A 24 22.04 12.34 -1.86
CA THR A 24 22.16 13.80 -1.84
C THR A 24 21.33 14.39 -0.70
N ARG A 25 20.03 14.11 -0.70
CA ARG A 25 19.07 14.56 0.32
C ARG A 25 18.04 13.45 0.56
N PRO A 26 18.36 12.44 1.37
CA PRO A 26 17.51 11.27 1.57
C PRO A 26 16.09 11.67 1.97
N LEU A 27 15.10 11.14 1.25
CA LEU A 27 13.69 11.32 1.58
C LEU A 27 13.32 10.29 2.66
N ARG A 28 13.11 10.73 3.90
CA ARG A 28 12.68 9.86 5.02
C ARG A 28 11.17 9.61 4.96
N VAL A 29 10.71 8.98 3.89
CA VAL A 29 9.29 8.69 3.64
C VAL A 29 9.10 7.25 3.22
N CYS A 30 8.05 6.62 3.74
CA CYS A 30 7.56 5.33 3.26
C CYS A 30 6.16 5.56 2.68
N LEU A 31 5.88 4.98 1.51
CA LEU A 31 4.64 5.23 0.77
C LEU A 31 3.85 3.94 0.57
N LEU A 32 2.52 4.06 0.64
CA LEU A 32 1.58 3.09 0.09
C LEU A 32 0.94 3.76 -1.13
N ILE A 33 1.16 3.20 -2.30
CA ILE A 33 0.69 3.75 -3.57
C ILE A 33 -0.39 2.81 -4.09
N ALA A 34 -1.64 3.28 -4.05
CA ALA A 34 -2.82 2.51 -4.43
C ALA A 34 -3.53 3.15 -5.62
N GLY A 35 -4.12 2.34 -6.50
CA GLY A 35 -4.87 2.82 -7.64
C GLY A 35 -5.60 1.71 -8.38
N MET A 36 -6.51 2.08 -9.26
CA MET A 36 -7.19 1.16 -10.19
C MET A 36 -6.46 1.21 -11.53
N MET A 37 -6.09 0.05 -12.06
CA MET A 37 -5.40 -0.11 -13.34
C MET A 37 -6.26 -0.94 -14.28
N TRP A 38 -6.37 -0.55 -15.55
CA TRP A 38 -6.97 -1.40 -16.58
C TRP A 38 -6.03 -2.57 -16.91
N VAL A 39 -6.55 -3.79 -16.86
CA VAL A 39 -5.79 -5.01 -17.18
C VAL A 39 -6.38 -5.63 -18.44
N ASP A 40 -5.63 -5.56 -19.55
CA ASP A 40 -6.10 -6.00 -20.87
C ASP A 40 -6.52 -7.48 -20.90
N ASP A 41 -5.76 -8.35 -20.22
CA ASP A 41 -6.03 -9.79 -20.17
C ASP A 41 -7.39 -10.12 -19.52
N GLU A 42 -7.89 -9.24 -18.65
CA GLU A 42 -9.17 -9.43 -17.96
C GLU A 42 -10.27 -8.48 -18.45
N GLY A 43 -9.92 -7.47 -19.24
CA GLY A 43 -10.85 -6.46 -19.75
C GLY A 43 -11.57 -5.68 -18.64
N LEU A 44 -10.92 -5.49 -17.47
CA LEU A 44 -11.50 -4.81 -16.32
C LEU A 44 -10.47 -4.03 -15.50
N TYR A 45 -10.95 -3.06 -14.72
CA TYR A 45 -10.13 -2.29 -13.78
C TYR A 45 -9.85 -3.11 -12.52
N GLN A 46 -8.57 -3.33 -12.21
CA GLN A 46 -8.14 -4.04 -11.01
C GLN A 46 -7.43 -3.13 -10.00
N PRO A 47 -7.69 -3.33 -8.69
CA PRO A 47 -6.95 -2.64 -7.64
C PRO A 47 -5.50 -3.11 -7.60
N HIS A 48 -4.58 -2.15 -7.52
CA HIS A 48 -3.16 -2.38 -7.37
C HIS A 48 -2.65 -1.58 -6.18
N LEU A 49 -1.82 -2.21 -5.35
CA LEU A 49 -1.19 -1.59 -4.20
C LEU A 49 0.31 -1.87 -4.22
N TYR A 50 1.10 -0.82 -4.05
CA TYR A 50 2.55 -0.88 -3.98
C TYR A 50 3.04 -0.33 -2.64
N TRP A 51 3.94 -1.07 -2.02
CA TRP A 51 4.68 -0.71 -0.83
C TRP A 51 6.05 -0.16 -1.24
N LEU A 52 6.40 1.02 -0.74
CA LEU A 52 7.68 1.68 -1.01
C LEU A 52 8.35 2.08 0.32
N ASP A 53 9.58 1.62 0.55
CA ASP A 53 10.39 2.08 1.67
C ASP A 53 11.17 3.36 1.36
N GLU A 54 11.78 3.91 2.41
CA GLU A 54 12.64 5.10 2.34
C GLU A 54 13.95 4.89 1.54
N TYR A 55 14.29 3.65 1.18
CA TYR A 55 15.49 3.30 0.41
C TYR A 55 15.21 3.04 -1.08
N GLY A 56 13.94 3.03 -1.49
CA GLY A 56 13.52 2.78 -2.86
C GLY A 56 13.22 1.30 -3.19
N SER A 57 13.03 0.45 -2.17
CA SER A 57 12.47 -0.89 -2.33
C SER A 57 10.99 -0.78 -2.64
N LEU A 58 10.58 -1.29 -3.79
CA LEU A 58 9.20 -1.22 -4.27
C LEU A 58 8.65 -2.64 -4.45
N GLN A 59 7.51 -2.94 -3.82
CA GLN A 59 6.87 -4.25 -3.90
C GLN A 59 5.37 -4.13 -4.15
N LYS A 60 4.82 -4.91 -5.07
CA LYS A 60 3.36 -5.08 -5.21
C LYS A 60 2.86 -5.97 -4.08
N ILE A 61 1.84 -5.52 -3.35
CA ILE A 61 1.29 -6.19 -2.17
C ILE A 61 -0.23 -6.22 -2.23
N GLN A 62 -0.85 -7.08 -1.42
CA GLN A 62 -2.32 -7.16 -1.28
C GLN A 62 -2.83 -6.22 -0.19
N TYR A 63 -2.05 -6.08 0.88
CA TYR A 63 -2.25 -5.19 2.01
C TYR A 63 -0.90 -4.86 2.61
N GLY A 64 -0.81 -3.75 3.35
CA GLY A 64 0.44 -3.33 3.96
C GLY A 64 0.26 -2.15 4.89
N ALA A 65 1.25 -1.96 5.74
CA ALA A 65 1.30 -0.85 6.68
C ALA A 65 2.76 -0.36 6.82
N HIS A 66 2.91 0.87 7.32
CA HIS A 66 4.20 1.47 7.64
C HIS A 66 4.18 2.01 9.08
N GLY A 67 5.37 2.29 9.61
CA GLY A 67 5.53 2.87 10.95
C GLY A 67 5.51 1.83 12.08
N HIS A 68 5.66 2.32 13.30
CA HIS A 68 5.87 1.49 14.49
C HIS A 68 4.71 0.53 14.79
N GLY A 69 3.47 0.92 14.44
CA GLY A 69 2.28 0.09 14.60
C GLY A 69 2.06 -0.93 13.49
N ALA A 70 2.92 -0.97 12.46
CA ALA A 70 2.70 -1.79 11.27
C ALA A 70 2.60 -3.28 11.60
N ASN A 71 3.44 -3.81 12.49
CA ASN A 71 3.42 -5.23 12.85
C ASN A 71 2.06 -5.67 13.44
N PHE A 72 1.43 -4.84 14.27
CA PHE A 72 0.11 -5.15 14.82
C PHE A 72 -0.97 -5.17 13.74
N LEU A 73 -0.92 -4.21 12.82
CA LEU A 73 -1.84 -4.16 11.69
C LEU A 73 -1.66 -5.36 10.77
N LEU A 74 -0.41 -5.67 10.42
CA LEU A 74 -0.07 -6.80 9.56
C LEU A 74 -0.56 -8.11 10.16
N SER A 75 -0.43 -8.34 11.47
CA SER A 75 -0.96 -9.55 12.11
C SER A 75 -2.49 -9.71 11.96
N ILE A 76 -3.24 -8.61 12.05
CA ILE A 76 -4.71 -8.64 11.88
C ILE A 76 -5.07 -8.84 10.41
N LEU A 77 -4.38 -8.15 9.52
CA LEU A 77 -4.57 -8.27 8.08
C LEU A 77 -4.23 -9.69 7.60
N ASP A 78 -3.12 -10.28 8.05
CA ASP A 78 -2.73 -11.67 7.75
C ASP A 78 -3.80 -12.68 8.16
N GLN A 79 -4.47 -12.45 9.29
CA GLN A 79 -5.50 -13.35 9.82
C GLN A 79 -6.84 -13.21 9.10
N SER A 80 -7.24 -11.97 8.79
CA SER A 80 -8.63 -11.65 8.43
C SER A 80 -8.81 -11.22 6.98
N TYR A 81 -7.73 -10.88 6.26
CA TYR A 81 -7.80 -10.49 4.85
C TYR A 81 -8.17 -11.68 3.97
N ARG A 82 -9.06 -11.43 3.01
CA ARG A 82 -9.35 -12.34 1.89
C ARG A 82 -9.47 -11.54 0.59
N PRO A 83 -9.07 -12.09 -0.56
CA PRO A 83 -9.14 -11.36 -1.84
C PRO A 83 -10.59 -11.07 -2.29
N ASP A 84 -11.58 -11.79 -1.76
CA ASP A 84 -12.99 -11.70 -2.10
C ASP A 84 -13.81 -10.84 -1.12
N LEU A 85 -13.15 -10.06 -0.26
CA LEU A 85 -13.84 -9.20 0.70
C LEU A 85 -14.76 -8.19 0.00
N THR A 86 -16.00 -8.11 0.47
CA THR A 86 -16.89 -7.03 0.08
C THR A 86 -16.40 -5.70 0.66
N ARG A 87 -16.78 -4.59 0.03
CA ARG A 87 -16.44 -3.24 0.55
C ARG A 87 -16.84 -3.06 2.02
N ALA A 88 -17.99 -3.60 2.43
CA ALA A 88 -18.46 -3.51 3.81
C ALA A 88 -17.61 -4.34 4.79
N GLU A 89 -17.15 -5.52 4.39
CA GLU A 89 -16.22 -6.32 5.19
C GLU A 89 -14.85 -5.68 5.27
N ALA A 90 -14.32 -5.14 4.17
CA ALA A 90 -13.04 -4.43 4.15
C ALA A 90 -13.05 -3.20 5.10
N VAL A 91 -14.13 -2.42 5.10
CA VAL A 91 -14.30 -1.29 6.02
C VAL A 91 -14.31 -1.76 7.48
N ARG A 92 -15.03 -2.85 7.78
CA ARG A 92 -15.07 -3.43 9.14
C ARG A 92 -13.70 -3.94 9.59
N LEU A 93 -12.94 -4.57 8.69
CA LEU A 93 -11.57 -5.02 8.96
C LEU A 93 -10.64 -3.83 9.28
N MET A 94 -10.77 -2.73 8.54
CA MET A 94 -10.01 -1.50 8.82
C MET A 94 -10.40 -0.89 10.17
N GLU A 95 -11.69 -0.86 10.53
CA GLU A 95 -12.14 -0.41 11.84
C GLU A 95 -11.57 -1.27 12.99
N GLU A 96 -11.50 -2.59 12.80
CA GLU A 96 -10.88 -3.52 13.75
C GLU A 96 -9.39 -3.21 13.93
N CYS A 97 -8.67 -3.01 12.81
CA CYS A 97 -7.29 -2.58 12.79
C CYS A 97 -7.07 -1.30 13.64
N PHE A 98 -7.91 -0.28 13.47
CA PHE A 98 -7.83 0.95 14.26
C PHE A 98 -8.16 0.74 15.75
N LYS A 99 -9.15 -0.10 16.07
CA LYS A 99 -9.50 -0.43 17.46
C LYS A 99 -8.35 -1.14 18.17
N GLN A 100 -7.71 -2.11 17.51
CA GLN A 100 -6.57 -2.85 18.06
C GLN A 100 -5.35 -1.94 18.23
N LEU A 101 -5.05 -1.08 17.24
CA LEU A 101 -4.02 -0.05 17.38
C LEU A 101 -4.28 0.83 18.61
N ARG A 102 -5.48 1.39 18.76
CA ARG A 102 -5.80 2.25 19.91
C ARG A 102 -5.71 1.54 21.27
N SER A 103 -6.00 0.24 21.30
CA SER A 103 -5.95 -0.56 22.55
C SER A 103 -4.53 -0.96 22.94
N ARG A 104 -3.71 -1.37 21.96
CA ARG A 104 -2.37 -1.95 22.18
C ARG A 104 -1.24 -0.95 22.01
N TYR A 105 -1.46 0.08 21.22
CA TYR A 105 -0.54 1.18 20.97
C TYR A 105 -0.91 2.33 21.90
N VAL A 106 -0.59 2.16 23.18
CA VAL A 106 -0.64 3.24 24.17
C VAL A 106 0.62 4.08 23.96
N VAL A 107 0.45 5.31 23.51
CA VAL A 107 1.48 6.36 23.51
C VAL A 107 1.19 7.30 24.66
#